data_AF-A0AAV4HEF8-F1
#
_entry.id   AF-A0AAV4HEF8-F1
#
_cell.length_a   1.000
_cell.length_b   1.000
_cell.length_c   1.000
_cell.angle_alpha   90.00
_cell.angle_beta   90.00
_cell.angle_gamma   90.00
#
_symmetry.space_group_name_H-M   'P 1'
#
loop_
_entity.id
_entity.type
_entity.pdbx_description
1 polymer ?
#
loop_
_entity_poly.entity_id
_entity_poly.type
_entity_poly.pdbx_seq_one_letter_code
_entity_poly.pdbx_strand_id
1 'polypeptide(L)'
;MRGAELSSDHHMIMTTLKLKLKKYPASNAVRKRYNVQTLQNKDVQGKFQISIANRFSALRGIIENETDFEKHWQHTKNIWHETCEETLGKKKSDHKEWIFAEIIQKLNLRKTKKEIINTRRTRAKEQLKRWTEHFTTVLNHPPPDIPPDITPAEAELQINIERPSKAEIKKATTALRNGKAAGPDEIPPEAIKADMETSVNLLHDLLGKYG
;
A
#
# COMPACT_ATOMS: atom_id res chain seq x y z
N MET A 1 -46.18 -0.50 -12.12
CA MET A 1 -45.76 -0.86 -13.49
C MET A 1 -44.98 0.33 -14.06
N ARG A 2 -43.65 0.27 -14.05
CA ARG A 2 -42.74 1.17 -14.77
C ARG A 2 -41.51 0.33 -15.12
N GLY A 3 -41.47 -0.17 -16.34
CA GLY A 3 -40.32 -0.89 -16.88
C GLY A 3 -39.23 0.11 -17.23
N ALA A 4 -37.99 -0.22 -16.88
CA ALA A 4 -36.81 0.46 -17.39
C ALA A 4 -36.70 0.13 -18.89
N GLU A 5 -36.38 1.15 -19.69
CA GLU A 5 -36.26 1.10 -21.14
C GLU A 5 -35.24 0.04 -21.58
N LEU A 6 -35.70 -0.88 -22.43
CA LEU A 6 -35.01 -2.07 -22.94
C LEU A 6 -34.58 -1.86 -24.41
N SER A 7 -33.85 -0.78 -24.70
CA SER A 7 -33.30 -0.59 -26.06
C SER A 7 -31.98 0.20 -26.04
N SER A 8 -31.00 -0.36 -25.37
CA SER A 8 -29.62 -0.11 -25.79
C SER A 8 -28.94 -1.47 -25.95
N ASP A 9 -28.40 -1.67 -27.14
CA ASP A 9 -27.82 -2.89 -27.69
C ASP A 9 -26.52 -3.25 -26.94
N HIS A 10 -26.67 -3.61 -25.67
CA HIS A 10 -25.57 -3.96 -24.78
C HIS A 10 -25.31 -5.46 -24.86
N HIS A 11 -24.39 -5.86 -25.73
CA HIS A 11 -23.84 -7.21 -25.75
C HIS A 11 -22.95 -7.41 -24.52
N MET A 12 -23.50 -8.04 -23.47
CA MET A 12 -22.78 -8.26 -22.22
C MET A 12 -21.77 -9.40 -22.41
N ILE A 13 -20.48 -9.04 -22.54
CA ILE A 13 -19.38 -10.00 -22.72
C ILE A 13 -19.10 -10.73 -21.41
N MET A 14 -19.26 -12.05 -21.43
CA MET A 14 -19.02 -12.94 -20.31
C MET A 14 -17.65 -13.62 -20.43
N THR A 15 -16.74 -13.35 -19.50
CA THR A 15 -15.43 -14.03 -19.44
C THR A 15 -15.31 -14.85 -18.15
N THR A 16 -14.81 -16.08 -18.27
CA THR A 16 -14.54 -16.93 -17.10
C THR A 16 -13.12 -16.66 -16.59
N LEU A 17 -13.00 -15.63 -15.74
CA LEU A 17 -11.73 -15.29 -15.10
C LEU A 17 -11.43 -16.24 -13.94
N LYS A 18 -10.50 -17.17 -14.14
CA LYS A 18 -9.95 -18.00 -13.06
C LYS A 18 -8.92 -17.21 -12.25
N LEU A 19 -9.40 -16.33 -11.37
CA LEU A 19 -8.55 -15.57 -10.47
C LEU A 19 -8.01 -16.48 -9.36
N LYS A 20 -6.74 -16.87 -9.49
CA LYS A 20 -5.98 -17.40 -8.37
C LYS A 20 -5.29 -16.22 -7.70
N LEU A 21 -5.68 -15.91 -6.46
CA LEU A 21 -4.87 -15.02 -5.64
C LEU A 21 -3.52 -15.72 -5.44
N LYS A 22 -2.44 -15.12 -5.97
CA LYS A 22 -1.09 -15.55 -5.63
C LYS A 22 -1.00 -15.47 -4.11
N LYS A 23 -0.85 -16.62 -3.46
CA LYS A 23 -0.59 -16.67 -2.03
C LYS A 23 0.82 -16.12 -1.86
N TYR A 24 0.91 -14.82 -1.60
CA TYR A 24 2.13 -14.26 -1.07
C TYR A 24 2.39 -15.03 0.22
N PRO A 25 3.61 -15.54 0.46
CA PRO A 25 3.94 -16.01 1.79
C PRO A 25 3.50 -14.90 2.75
N ALA A 26 2.79 -15.27 3.82
CA ALA A 26 2.56 -14.32 4.88
C ALA A 26 3.93 -13.73 5.18
N SER A 27 4.12 -12.46 4.85
CA SER A 27 5.38 -11.80 5.11
C SER A 27 5.46 -11.79 6.63
N ASN A 28 6.15 -12.79 7.18
CA ASN A 28 6.47 -12.88 8.59
C ASN A 28 7.47 -11.78 8.97
N ALA A 29 7.91 -10.95 8.01
CA ALA A 29 8.58 -9.71 8.30
C ALA A 29 7.62 -8.80 9.06
N VAL A 30 7.81 -8.77 10.38
CA VAL A 30 7.21 -7.80 11.25
C VAL A 30 7.68 -6.44 10.75
N ARG A 31 6.80 -5.71 10.05
CA ARG A 31 7.11 -4.34 9.60
C ARG A 31 7.63 -3.54 10.78
N LYS A 32 8.78 -2.89 10.62
CA LYS A 32 9.32 -2.02 11.68
C LYS A 32 8.30 -0.92 11.96
N ARG A 33 8.00 -0.72 13.24
CA ARG A 33 7.11 0.34 13.72
C ARG A 33 7.90 1.20 14.69
N TYR A 34 8.02 2.49 14.41
CA TYR A 34 8.66 3.46 15.28
C TYR A 34 7.64 4.14 16.19
N ASN A 35 8.09 4.64 17.35
CA ASN A 35 7.22 5.41 18.24
C ASN A 35 7.09 6.87 17.78
N VAL A 36 6.34 7.10 16.69
CA VAL A 36 6.16 8.44 16.10
C VAL A 36 5.50 9.46 17.04
N GLN A 37 4.88 9.03 18.14
CA GLN A 37 4.27 9.94 19.12
C GLN A 37 5.33 10.77 19.85
N THR A 38 6.56 10.28 19.96
CA THR A 38 7.65 11.02 20.63
C THR A 38 8.06 12.26 19.84
N LEU A 39 7.82 12.31 18.52
CA LEU A 39 8.05 13.49 17.67
C LEU A 39 7.14 14.68 18.02
N GLN A 40 6.10 14.49 18.84
CA GLN A 40 5.31 15.60 19.37
C GLN A 40 6.11 16.44 20.39
N ASN A 41 7.11 15.83 21.03
CA ASN A 41 8.01 16.55 21.92
C ASN A 41 9.08 17.30 21.11
N LYS A 42 9.13 18.63 21.29
CA LYS A 42 10.07 19.51 20.59
C LYS A 42 11.55 19.16 20.84
N ASP A 43 11.89 18.65 22.02
CA ASP A 43 13.27 18.28 22.34
C ASP A 43 13.71 17.03 21.56
N VAL A 44 12.81 16.05 21.45
CA VAL A 44 13.06 14.82 20.67
C VAL A 44 13.08 15.15 19.18
N GLN A 45 12.18 16.02 18.72
CA GLN A 45 12.14 16.51 17.35
C GLN A 45 13.44 17.24 16.98
N GLY A 46 13.95 18.12 17.85
CA GLY A 46 15.22 18.83 17.62
C GLY A 46 16.42 17.88 17.55
N LYS A 47 16.50 16.89 18.46
CA LYS A 47 17.53 15.83 18.41
C LYS A 47 17.46 15.03 17.10
N PHE A 48 16.26 14.73 16.63
CA PHE A 48 16.04 14.04 15.36
C PHE A 48 16.50 14.86 14.16
N GLN A 49 16.12 16.13 14.08
CA GLN A 49 16.54 17.05 13.02
C GLN A 49 18.08 17.14 12.94
N ILE A 50 18.74 17.36 14.08
CA ILE A 50 20.21 17.43 14.14
C ILE A 50 20.85 16.11 13.71
N SER A 51 20.34 14.98 14.20
CA SER A 51 20.89 13.65 13.87
C SER A 51 20.76 13.34 12.38
N ILE A 52 19.60 13.60 11.77
CA ILE A 52 19.39 13.44 10.34
C ILE A 52 20.30 14.35 9.54
N ALA A 53 20.33 15.65 9.85
CA ALA A 53 21.11 16.62 9.10
C ALA A 53 22.62 16.28 9.16
N ASN A 54 23.12 15.88 10.32
CA ASN A 54 24.51 15.48 10.50
C ASN A 54 24.87 14.24 9.68
N ARG A 55 24.05 13.18 9.75
CA ARG A 55 24.29 11.94 8.99
C ARG A 55 24.22 12.16 7.50
N PHE A 56 23.23 12.94 7.05
CA PHE A 56 23.12 13.26 5.64
C PHE A 56 24.32 14.07 5.14
N SER A 57 24.78 15.03 5.94
CA SER A 57 25.98 15.81 5.61
C SER A 57 27.23 14.92 5.48
N ALA A 58 27.41 13.93 6.37
CA ALA A 58 28.53 13.00 6.33
C ALA A 58 28.52 12.08 5.10
N LEU A 59 27.33 11.80 4.56
CA LEU A 59 27.11 10.79 3.52
C LEU A 59 26.95 11.38 2.12
N ARG A 60 26.81 12.71 2.00
CA ARG A 60 26.68 13.42 0.73
C ARG A 60 27.79 13.06 -0.27
N GLY A 61 29.04 12.99 0.18
CA GLY A 61 30.18 12.64 -0.68
C GLY A 61 30.16 11.19 -1.20
N ILE A 62 29.55 10.27 -0.47
CA ILE A 62 29.38 8.87 -0.93
C ILE A 62 28.24 8.82 -1.96
N ILE A 63 27.14 9.52 -1.66
CA ILE A 63 25.97 9.65 -2.54
C ILE A 63 26.30 10.32 -3.87
N GLU A 64 27.20 11.31 -3.88
CA GLU A 64 27.62 12.01 -5.08
C GLU A 64 28.36 11.09 -6.07
N ASN A 65 29.18 10.16 -5.55
CA ASN A 65 29.98 9.22 -6.32
C ASN A 65 29.25 7.93 -6.73
N GLU A 66 28.13 7.59 -6.07
CA GLU A 66 27.32 6.42 -6.42
C GLU A 66 26.50 6.70 -7.70
N THR A 67 26.70 5.86 -8.72
CA THR A 67 26.02 5.96 -10.03
C THR A 67 24.73 5.15 -10.09
N ASP A 68 24.49 4.26 -9.12
CA ASP A 68 23.32 3.38 -9.07
C ASP A 68 22.20 3.99 -8.20
N PHE A 69 21.03 4.21 -8.82
CA PHE A 69 19.84 4.75 -8.17
C PHE A 69 19.38 3.90 -6.99
N GLU A 70 19.39 2.57 -7.13
CA GLU A 70 18.87 1.69 -6.08
C GLU A 70 19.77 1.78 -4.85
N LYS A 71 21.09 1.81 -5.03
CA LYS A 71 22.03 1.97 -3.92
C LYS A 71 21.92 3.34 -3.26
N HIS A 72 21.78 4.41 -4.04
CA HIS A 72 21.52 5.75 -3.51
C HIS A 72 20.24 5.75 -2.66
N TRP A 73 19.15 5.17 -3.16
CA TRP A 73 17.89 5.07 -2.44
C TRP A 73 18.01 4.23 -1.16
N GLN A 74 18.68 3.07 -1.22
CA GLN A 74 18.92 2.22 -0.05
C GLN A 74 19.72 2.95 1.03
N HIS A 75 20.76 3.67 0.63
CA HIS A 75 21.56 4.47 1.54
C HIS A 75 20.72 5.55 2.22
N THR A 76 19.89 6.24 1.45
CA THR A 76 18.97 7.25 1.96
C THR A 76 17.95 6.66 2.94
N LYS A 77 17.37 5.51 2.61
CA LYS A 77 16.46 4.78 3.50
C LYS A 77 17.12 4.37 4.80
N ASN A 78 18.36 3.88 4.74
CA ASN A 78 19.10 3.46 5.93
C ASN A 78 19.32 4.64 6.89
N ILE A 79 19.63 5.83 6.38
CA ILE A 79 19.76 7.04 7.22
C ILE A 79 18.47 7.31 7.99
N TRP A 80 17.31 7.28 7.32
CA TRP A 80 16.03 7.45 8.00
C TRP A 80 15.76 6.33 9.01
N HIS A 81 16.10 5.08 8.69
CA HIS A 81 15.90 3.97 9.61
C HIS A 81 16.75 4.07 10.87
N GLU A 82 18.03 4.37 10.73
CA GLU A 82 18.94 4.48 11.88
C GLU A 82 18.58 5.68 12.75
N THR A 83 18.25 6.83 12.14
CA THR A 83 17.84 8.04 12.89
C THR A 83 16.52 7.82 13.61
N CYS A 84 15.55 7.15 12.98
CA CYS A 84 14.31 6.75 13.64
C CYS A 84 14.56 5.73 14.76
N GLU A 85 15.47 4.79 14.58
CA GLU A 85 15.79 3.76 15.58
C GLU A 85 16.47 4.38 16.82
N GLU A 86 17.37 5.33 16.64
CA GLU A 86 18.07 6.00 17.73
C GLU A 86 17.22 6.97 18.53
N THR A 87 16.39 7.76 17.84
CA THR A 87 15.65 8.86 18.49
C THR A 87 14.24 8.46 18.90
N LEU A 88 13.55 7.67 18.08
CA LEU A 88 12.15 7.30 18.30
C LEU A 88 12.03 5.91 18.95
N GLY A 89 12.99 5.03 18.67
CA GLY A 89 12.96 3.64 19.12
C GLY A 89 11.81 2.84 18.49
N LYS A 90 11.83 1.52 18.76
CA LYS A 90 10.80 0.60 18.28
C LYS A 90 9.53 0.71 19.12
N LYS A 91 8.38 0.77 18.46
CA LYS A 91 7.07 0.68 19.09
C LYS A 91 6.91 -0.72 19.67
N LYS A 92 6.84 -0.81 21.00
CA LYS A 92 6.53 -2.06 21.69
C LYS A 92 5.08 -2.46 21.42
N SER A 93 4.85 -3.75 21.26
CA SER A 93 3.50 -4.30 21.18
C SER A 93 3.02 -4.51 22.60
N ASP A 94 2.34 -3.52 23.16
CA ASP A 94 1.68 -3.69 24.44
C ASP A 94 0.53 -4.70 24.23
N HIS A 95 0.65 -5.87 24.87
CA HIS A 95 -0.46 -6.80 24.97
C HIS A 95 -1.55 -6.08 25.75
N LYS A 96 -2.63 -5.69 25.07
CA LYS A 96 -3.76 -5.06 25.75
C LYS A 96 -4.28 -6.07 26.77
N GLU A 97 -4.37 -5.66 28.04
CA GLU A 97 -4.75 -6.53 29.14
C GLU A 97 -6.08 -7.26 28.88
N TRP A 98 -7.03 -6.62 28.18
CA TRP A 98 -8.31 -7.24 27.83
C TRP A 98 -8.24 -8.32 26.72
N ILE A 99 -7.09 -8.51 26.06
CA ILE A 99 -6.88 -9.53 25.01
C ILE A 99 -6.19 -10.78 25.60
N PHE A 100 -6.65 -11.26 26.76
CA PHE A 100 -6.12 -12.48 27.40
C PHE A 100 -6.05 -13.67 26.44
N ALA A 101 -5.03 -14.53 26.60
CA ALA A 101 -4.85 -15.75 25.82
C ALA A 101 -6.09 -16.65 25.81
N GLU A 102 -6.85 -16.68 26.90
CA GLU A 102 -8.11 -17.41 27.03
C GLU A 102 -9.20 -16.90 26.06
N ILE A 103 -9.29 -15.57 25.84
CA ILE A 103 -10.25 -14.98 24.90
C ILE A 103 -9.87 -15.35 23.46
N ILE A 104 -8.57 -15.33 23.13
CA ILE A 104 -8.06 -15.79 21.82
C ILE A 104 -8.43 -17.26 21.60
N GLN A 105 -8.27 -18.11 22.62
CA GLN A 105 -8.65 -19.52 22.57
C GLN A 105 -10.15 -19.69 22.33
N LYS A 106 -11.00 -18.97 23.06
CA LYS A 106 -12.46 -18.98 22.86
C LYS A 106 -12.86 -18.48 21.46
N LEU A 107 -12.18 -17.47 20.91
CA LEU A 107 -12.40 -17.00 19.54
C LEU A 107 -12.03 -18.06 18.49
N ASN A 108 -10.92 -18.76 18.69
CA ASN A 108 -10.51 -19.85 17.80
C ASN A 108 -11.51 -21.02 17.85
N LEU A 109 -11.98 -21.39 19.04
CA LEU A 109 -13.05 -22.39 19.20
C LEU A 109 -14.36 -21.97 18.52
N ARG A 110 -14.69 -20.67 18.54
CA ARG A 110 -15.85 -20.15 17.81
C ARG A 110 -15.65 -20.24 16.29
N LYS A 111 -14.44 -19.92 15.79
CA LYS A 111 -14.11 -20.04 14.37
C LYS A 111 -14.26 -21.47 13.87
N THR A 112 -13.68 -22.44 14.58
CA THR A 112 -13.77 -23.86 14.19
C THR A 112 -15.21 -24.37 14.20
N LYS A 113 -16.00 -24.03 15.23
CA LYS A 113 -17.43 -24.36 15.27
C LYS A 113 -18.21 -23.73 14.12
N LYS A 114 -17.94 -22.47 13.78
CA LYS A 114 -18.58 -21.77 12.65
C LYS A 114 -18.23 -22.42 11.31
N GLU A 115 -16.99 -22.86 11.15
CA GLU A 115 -16.53 -23.55 9.94
C GLU A 115 -17.20 -24.91 9.77
N ILE A 116 -17.37 -25.67 10.86
CA ILE A 116 -18.14 -26.93 10.85
C ILE A 116 -19.60 -26.68 10.47
N ILE A 117 -20.25 -25.65 11.03
CA ILE A 117 -21.65 -25.30 10.71
C ILE A 117 -21.77 -24.85 9.25
N ASN A 118 -20.88 -23.98 8.78
CA ASN A 118 -20.87 -23.53 7.39
C ASN A 118 -20.70 -24.70 6.42
N THR A 119 -19.72 -25.59 6.70
CA THR A 119 -19.47 -26.80 5.91
C THR A 119 -20.71 -27.70 5.85
N ARG A 120 -21.47 -27.82 6.94
CA ARG A 120 -22.71 -28.62 7.00
C ARG A 120 -23.90 -27.93 6.32
N ARG A 121 -23.98 -26.59 6.33
CA ARG A 121 -25.09 -25.81 5.77
C ARG A 121 -24.97 -25.63 4.25
N THR A 122 -23.76 -25.63 3.70
CA THR A 122 -23.55 -25.66 2.25
C THR A 122 -23.52 -27.09 1.77
N ARG A 123 -24.62 -27.58 1.16
CA ARG A 123 -24.51 -28.60 0.12
C ARG A 123 -23.89 -27.91 -1.10
N ALA A 124 -22.61 -27.57 -1.01
CA ALA A 124 -21.89 -26.74 -1.99
C ALA A 124 -22.03 -27.28 -3.41
N LYS A 125 -22.18 -28.60 -3.55
CA LYS A 125 -22.48 -29.27 -4.83
C LYS A 125 -23.86 -28.91 -5.41
N GLU A 126 -24.90 -28.77 -4.58
CA GLU A 126 -26.24 -28.39 -5.06
C GLU A 126 -26.35 -26.91 -5.41
N GLN A 127 -25.70 -26.05 -4.62
CA GLN A 127 -25.64 -24.63 -4.95
C GLN A 127 -24.84 -24.41 -6.23
N LEU A 128 -23.68 -25.09 -6.37
CA LEU A 128 -22.91 -25.03 -7.60
C LEU A 128 -23.74 -25.52 -8.78
N LYS A 129 -24.43 -26.66 -8.66
CA LYS A 129 -25.31 -27.21 -9.71
C LYS A 129 -26.43 -26.24 -10.12
N ARG A 130 -27.13 -25.65 -9.15
CA ARG A 130 -28.18 -24.65 -9.43
C ARG A 130 -27.62 -23.37 -10.06
N TRP A 131 -26.44 -22.93 -9.64
CA TRP A 131 -25.76 -21.79 -10.26
C TRP A 131 -25.29 -22.10 -11.67
N THR A 132 -24.74 -23.30 -11.94
CA THR A 132 -24.41 -23.70 -13.30
C THR A 132 -25.65 -23.73 -14.17
N GLU A 133 -26.74 -24.37 -13.73
CA GLU A 133 -27.99 -24.44 -14.51
C GLU A 133 -28.59 -23.05 -14.81
N HIS A 134 -28.59 -22.16 -13.82
CA HIS A 134 -29.08 -20.80 -14.00
C HIS A 134 -28.20 -19.99 -14.96
N PHE A 135 -26.88 -20.01 -14.77
CA PHE A 135 -25.95 -19.24 -15.60
C PHE A 135 -25.76 -19.83 -17.00
N THR A 136 -25.87 -21.15 -17.19
CA THR A 136 -25.88 -21.75 -18.54
C THR A 136 -27.09 -21.32 -19.33
N THR A 137 -28.24 -21.14 -18.66
CA THR A 137 -29.48 -20.70 -19.30
C THR A 137 -29.45 -19.21 -19.65
N VAL A 138 -28.92 -18.38 -18.74
CA VAL A 138 -28.95 -16.91 -18.87
C VAL A 138 -27.79 -16.35 -19.72
N LEU A 139 -26.64 -17.04 -19.81
CA LEU A 139 -25.41 -16.43 -20.32
C LEU A 139 -24.78 -17.14 -21.53
N ASN A 140 -25.29 -18.30 -21.94
CA ASN A 140 -24.82 -19.00 -23.17
C ASN A 140 -25.73 -18.68 -24.37
N HIS A 141 -25.78 -17.41 -24.76
CA HIS A 141 -26.34 -17.01 -26.06
C HIS A 141 -25.30 -17.25 -27.17
N PRO A 142 -25.72 -17.48 -28.43
CA PRO A 142 -24.78 -17.54 -29.54
C PRO A 142 -23.96 -16.24 -29.63
N PRO A 143 -22.70 -16.28 -30.08
CA PRO A 143 -21.88 -15.09 -30.28
C PRO A 143 -22.61 -14.06 -31.15
N PRO A 144 -22.53 -12.76 -30.85
CA PRO A 144 -23.11 -11.75 -31.71
C PRO A 144 -22.48 -11.83 -33.11
N ASP A 145 -23.31 -11.70 -34.14
CA ASP A 145 -22.87 -11.78 -35.54
C ASP A 145 -21.87 -10.67 -35.92
N ILE A 146 -21.76 -9.62 -35.10
CA ILE A 146 -20.90 -8.46 -35.34
C ILE A 146 -19.91 -8.32 -34.16
N PRO A 147 -18.59 -8.44 -34.41
CA PRO A 147 -17.60 -8.24 -33.36
C PRO A 147 -17.54 -6.75 -32.93
N PRO A 148 -17.34 -6.46 -31.63
CA PRO A 148 -17.19 -5.09 -31.15
C PRO A 148 -15.88 -4.47 -31.67
N ASP A 149 -16.00 -3.30 -32.30
CA ASP A 149 -14.87 -2.50 -32.77
C ASP A 149 -14.32 -1.65 -31.60
N ILE A 150 -13.20 -2.07 -31.03
CA ILE A 150 -12.53 -1.35 -29.93
C ILE A 150 -11.50 -0.42 -30.57
N THR A 151 -11.80 0.88 -30.62
CA THR A 151 -10.83 1.86 -31.14
C THR A 151 -9.60 1.93 -30.23
N PRO A 152 -8.38 1.90 -30.79
CA PRO A 152 -7.16 2.15 -30.03
C PRO A 152 -7.24 3.52 -29.35
N ALA A 153 -6.72 3.65 -28.13
CA ALA A 153 -6.71 4.92 -27.42
C ALA A 153 -5.99 6.01 -28.26
N GLU A 154 -6.74 7.00 -28.74
CA GLU A 154 -6.29 7.99 -29.74
C GLU A 154 -5.38 9.10 -29.19
N ALA A 155 -5.25 9.24 -27.87
CA ALA A 155 -4.51 10.35 -27.28
C ALA A 155 -3.57 9.90 -26.15
N GLU A 156 -2.28 10.17 -26.35
CA GLU A 156 -1.33 10.22 -25.24
C GLU A 156 -1.71 11.39 -24.32
N LEU A 157 -1.91 11.10 -23.04
CA LEU A 157 -2.21 12.13 -22.05
C LEU A 157 -0.96 13.03 -21.92
N GLN A 158 -1.15 14.35 -21.96
CA GLN A 158 -0.09 15.35 -21.72
C GLN A 158 0.31 15.37 -20.23
N ILE A 159 0.93 14.29 -19.77
CA ILE A 159 1.44 14.17 -18.41
C ILE A 159 2.81 14.84 -18.40
N ASN A 160 3.01 15.80 -17.50
CA ASN A 160 4.33 16.39 -17.31
C ASN A 160 5.26 15.32 -16.69
N ILE A 161 6.32 14.95 -17.42
CA ILE A 161 7.36 13.98 -17.00
C ILE A 161 8.63 14.73 -16.53
N GLU A 162 8.60 16.06 -16.50
CA GLU A 162 9.72 16.87 -16.02
C GLU A 162 10.03 16.62 -14.54
N ARG A 163 11.27 16.95 -14.17
CA ARG A 163 11.78 16.82 -12.81
C ARG A 163 10.86 17.55 -11.81
N PRO A 164 10.37 16.87 -10.75
CA PRO A 164 9.59 17.49 -9.70
C PRO A 164 10.36 18.62 -9.00
N SER A 165 9.73 19.77 -8.87
CA SER A 165 10.29 20.91 -8.15
C SER A 165 10.31 20.67 -6.63
N LYS A 166 11.24 21.33 -5.92
CA LYS A 166 11.26 21.31 -4.43
C LYS A 166 9.94 21.76 -3.82
N ALA A 167 9.24 22.69 -4.46
CA ALA A 167 7.95 23.18 -4.01
C ALA A 167 6.84 22.11 -4.12
N GLU A 168 6.83 21.33 -5.21
CA GLU A 168 5.90 20.21 -5.38
C GLU A 168 6.18 19.09 -4.38
N ILE A 169 7.46 18.74 -4.18
CA ILE A 169 7.85 17.75 -3.17
C ILE A 169 7.42 18.21 -1.78
N LYS A 170 7.65 19.48 -1.43
CA LYS A 170 7.19 20.07 -0.15
C LYS A 170 5.67 20.03 -0.02
N LYS A 171 4.93 20.34 -1.09
CA LYS A 171 3.46 20.28 -1.12
C LYS A 171 2.95 18.85 -0.95
N ALA A 172 3.59 17.87 -1.60
CA ALA A 172 3.25 16.45 -1.46
C ALA A 172 3.53 15.96 -0.04
N THR A 173 4.70 16.28 0.52
CA THR A 173 5.07 15.87 1.89
C THR A 173 4.13 16.49 2.93
N THR A 174 3.74 17.76 2.78
CA THR A 174 2.77 18.40 3.69
C THR A 174 1.36 17.79 3.58
N ALA A 175 0.94 17.36 2.40
CA ALA A 175 -0.35 16.71 2.16
C ALA A 175 -0.47 15.29 2.76
N LEU A 176 0.64 14.64 3.13
CA LEU A 176 0.62 13.33 3.77
C LEU A 176 -0.20 13.38 5.07
N ARG A 177 -0.96 12.32 5.38
CA ARG A 177 -1.70 12.25 6.65
C ARG A 177 -0.83 11.66 7.75
N ASN A 178 -0.81 12.30 8.92
CA ASN A 178 -0.18 11.75 10.13
C ASN A 178 -1.01 10.58 10.67
N GLY A 179 -0.38 9.68 11.41
CA GLY A 179 -0.95 8.47 12.00
C GLY A 179 -1.19 7.34 11.00
N LYS A 180 -0.71 7.46 9.76
CA LYS A 180 -0.80 6.40 8.75
C LYS A 180 0.35 5.40 8.91
N ALA A 181 0.07 4.16 8.53
CA ALA A 181 1.09 3.12 8.53
C ALA A 181 2.17 3.43 7.49
N ALA A 182 3.42 3.10 7.83
CA ALA A 182 4.51 3.17 6.88
C ALA A 182 4.25 2.26 5.67
N GLY A 183 4.67 2.74 4.50
CA GLY A 183 4.60 2.02 3.23
C GLY A 183 5.60 0.86 3.15
N PRO A 184 5.87 0.35 1.94
CA PRO A 184 6.89 -0.67 1.71
C PRO A 184 8.29 -0.26 2.21
N ASP A 185 8.58 1.05 2.21
CA ASP A 185 9.85 1.60 2.68
C ASP A 185 9.96 1.70 4.21
N GLU A 186 8.93 1.31 4.97
CA GLU A 186 8.92 1.29 6.44
C GLU A 186 9.21 2.63 7.14
N ILE A 187 9.25 3.74 6.41
CA ILE A 187 9.40 5.09 6.93
C ILE A 187 8.01 5.70 7.19
N PRO A 188 7.72 6.17 8.42
CA PRO A 188 6.45 6.82 8.73
C PRO A 188 6.41 8.27 8.19
N PRO A 189 5.22 8.79 7.82
CA PRO A 189 5.09 10.14 7.28
C PRO A 189 5.55 11.23 8.26
N GLU A 190 5.46 10.99 9.56
CA GLU A 190 5.92 11.93 10.60
C GLU A 190 7.44 12.10 10.61
N ALA A 191 8.20 11.05 10.29
CA ALA A 191 9.66 11.14 10.24
C ALA A 191 10.11 12.07 9.10
N ILE A 192 9.48 11.95 7.92
CA ILE A 192 9.77 12.82 6.77
C ILE A 192 9.35 14.26 7.06
N LYS A 193 8.25 14.46 7.80
CA LYS A 193 7.77 15.79 8.18
C LYS A 193 8.55 16.44 9.31
N ALA A 194 9.23 15.67 10.15
CA ALA A 194 9.93 16.20 11.31
C ALA A 194 11.10 17.10 10.91
N ASP A 195 11.77 16.81 9.79
CA ASP A 195 12.75 17.70 9.15
C ASP A 195 12.42 17.90 7.67
N MET A 196 11.54 18.86 7.40
CA MET A 196 11.01 19.11 6.06
C MET A 196 12.09 19.61 5.09
N GLU A 197 13.00 20.46 5.55
CA GLU A 197 13.98 21.11 4.67
C GLU A 197 15.02 20.10 4.19
N THR A 198 15.60 19.33 5.12
CA THR A 198 16.54 18.27 4.77
C THR A 198 15.87 17.19 3.92
N SER A 199 14.66 16.76 4.27
CA SER A 199 13.93 15.72 3.53
C SER A 199 13.56 16.14 2.11
N VAL A 200 13.15 17.40 1.89
CA VAL A 200 12.82 17.90 0.54
C VAL A 200 14.06 18.03 -0.33
N ASN A 201 15.18 18.52 0.23
CA ASN A 201 16.45 18.58 -0.50
C ASN A 201 16.93 17.18 -0.90
N LEU A 202 16.88 16.24 0.04
CA LEU A 202 17.16 14.83 -0.17
C LEU A 202 16.39 14.22 -1.34
N LEU A 203 15.07 14.32 -1.28
CA LEU A 203 14.20 13.75 -2.32
C LEU A 203 14.41 14.44 -3.67
N HIS A 204 14.65 15.74 -3.67
CA HIS A 204 14.91 16.49 -4.90
C HIS A 204 16.24 16.11 -5.56
N ASP A 205 17.28 15.82 -4.76
CA ASP A 205 18.58 15.41 -5.27
C ASP A 205 18.53 13.97 -5.81
N LEU A 206 17.82 13.09 -5.11
CA LEU A 206 17.59 11.70 -5.54
C LEU A 206 16.77 11.61 -6.82
N LEU A 207 15.66 12.33 -6.91
CA LEU A 207 14.81 12.38 -8.11
C LEU A 207 15.48 13.11 -9.28
N GLY A 208 16.47 13.96 -8.99
CA GLY A 208 17.13 14.79 -9.99
C GLY A 208 18.31 14.17 -10.72
N LYS A 209 18.90 13.10 -10.17
CA LYS A 209 20.06 12.42 -10.77
C LYS A 209 19.66 11.43 -11.88
N TYR A 210 18.39 11.01 -11.93
CA TYR A 210 17.93 9.88 -12.75
C TYR A 210 16.64 10.13 -13.53
N GLY A 211 16.17 11.39 -13.55
CA GLY A 211 15.04 11.85 -14.35
C GLY A 211 15.49 12.44 -15.68
#